data_AF-A0A377XLI5-F1
#
_entry.id   AF-A0A377XLI5-F1
#
_cell.length_a   1.000
_cell.length_b   1.000
_cell.length_c   1.000
_cell.angle_alpha   90.00
_cell.angle_beta   90.00
_cell.angle_gamma   90.00
#
_symmetry.space_group_name_H-M   'P 1'
#
loop_
_entity.id
_entity.type
_entity.pdbx_description
1 polymer ?
#
loop_
_entity_poly.entity_id
_entity_poly.type
_entity_poly.pdbx_seq_one_letter_code
_entity_poly.pdbx_strand_id
1 'polypeptide(L)'
;MQQLQNVIESAFERRADITPANVDTVTREAVNQVIALLDSGALRVAEKIDGQWVTHQWLKKAVLLSFRINDNQVIDGAESRYFDKVPMKFADYDEARFQKEGFRVVPPARRAPGRVHRPQHCADAVLR
;
A
#
# COMPACT_ATOMS: atom_id res chain seq x y z
N MET A 1 4.38 6.93 15.36
CA MET A 1 4.45 5.52 14.90
C MET A 1 3.91 4.55 15.94
N GLN A 2 4.34 4.59 17.21
CA GLN A 2 3.85 3.68 18.26
C GLN A 2 2.31 3.63 18.37
N GLN A 3 1.64 4.78 18.28
CA GLN A 3 0.17 4.85 18.32
C GLN A 3 -0.49 4.10 17.15
N LEU A 4 0.00 4.27 15.90
CA LEU A 4 -0.51 3.54 14.74
C LEU A 4 -0.30 2.03 14.90
N GLN A 5 0.90 1.62 15.36
CA GLN A 5 1.19 0.22 15.61
C GLN A 5 0.21 -0.38 16.63
N ASN A 6 -0.02 0.29 17.76
CA ASN A 6 -0.93 -0.20 18.79
C ASN A 6 -2.37 -0.33 18.29
N VAL A 7 -2.85 0.64 17.49
CA VAL A 7 -4.19 0.59 16.87
C VAL A 7 -4.30 -0.60 15.93
N ILE A 8 -3.31 -0.80 15.05
CA ILE A 8 -3.29 -1.92 14.10
C ILE A 8 -3.23 -3.26 14.81
N GLU A 9 -2.39 -3.40 15.83
CA GLU A 9 -2.26 -4.63 16.60
C GLU A 9 -3.57 -4.95 17.34
N SER A 10 -4.15 -3.96 18.02
CA SER A 10 -5.43 -4.13 18.72
C SER A 10 -6.57 -4.48 17.77
N ALA A 11 -6.65 -3.81 16.61
CA ALA A 11 -7.62 -4.13 15.57
C ALA A 11 -7.42 -5.54 14.99
N PHE A 12 -6.17 -5.98 14.85
CA PHE A 12 -5.85 -7.30 14.31
C PHE A 12 -6.26 -8.44 15.25
N GLU A 13 -6.17 -8.24 16.57
CA GLU A 13 -6.63 -9.24 17.54
C GLU A 13 -8.14 -9.48 17.43
N ARG A 14 -8.94 -8.41 17.34
CA ARG A 14 -10.39 -8.47 17.10
C ARG A 14 -10.80 -8.58 15.63
N ARG A 15 -9.88 -8.96 14.72
CA ARG A 15 -10.14 -8.97 13.28
C ARG A 15 -11.35 -9.83 12.91
N ALA A 16 -11.64 -10.89 13.67
CA ALA A 16 -12.78 -11.78 13.41
C ALA A 16 -14.11 -11.01 13.35
N ASP A 17 -14.24 -9.98 14.17
CA ASP A 17 -15.45 -9.16 14.30
C ASP A 17 -15.44 -7.94 13.36
N ILE A 18 -14.31 -7.65 12.71
CA ILE A 18 -14.18 -6.52 11.78
C ILE A 18 -14.72 -6.94 10.41
N THR A 19 -15.63 -6.13 9.90
CA THR A 19 -16.21 -6.19 8.56
C THR A 19 -16.20 -4.78 7.95
N PRO A 20 -16.36 -4.65 6.62
CA PRO A 20 -16.45 -3.33 5.98
C PRO A 20 -17.60 -2.47 6.52
N ALA A 21 -18.69 -3.09 6.99
CA ALA A 21 -19.87 -2.42 7.50
C ALA A 21 -19.74 -1.90 8.94
N ASN A 22 -18.88 -2.50 9.77
CA ASN A 22 -18.82 -2.21 11.21
C ASN A 22 -17.46 -1.72 11.72
N VAL A 23 -16.47 -1.57 10.83
CA VAL A 23 -15.16 -1.02 11.22
C VAL A 23 -15.31 0.42 11.70
N ASP A 24 -14.70 0.71 12.85
CA ASP A 24 -14.63 2.06 13.40
C ASP A 24 -13.73 2.98 12.55
N THR A 25 -14.09 4.26 12.50
CA THR A 25 -13.38 5.27 11.69
C THR A 25 -11.90 5.35 12.03
N VAL A 26 -11.54 5.24 13.32
CA VAL A 26 -10.15 5.30 13.79
C VAL A 26 -9.32 4.15 13.21
N THR A 27 -9.83 2.92 13.24
CA THR A 27 -9.15 1.76 12.66
C THR A 27 -9.04 1.89 11.15
N ARG A 28 -10.09 2.35 10.47
CA ARG A 28 -10.08 2.55 9.01
C ARG A 28 -9.03 3.58 8.61
N GLU A 29 -8.97 4.73 9.27
CA GLU A 29 -7.98 5.78 9.03
C GLU A 29 -6.56 5.30 9.32
N ALA A 30 -6.35 4.59 10.43
CA ALA A 30 -5.04 4.05 10.77
C ALA A 30 -4.53 3.06 9.71
N VAL A 31 -5.40 2.16 9.23
CA VAL A 31 -5.05 1.21 8.15
C VAL A 31 -4.73 1.98 6.87
N ASN A 32 -5.58 2.92 6.45
CA ASN A 32 -5.37 3.70 5.22
C ASN A 32 -4.07 4.51 5.28
N GLN A 33 -3.76 5.11 6.44
CA GLN A 33 -2.52 5.85 6.65
C GLN A 33 -1.30 4.94 6.53
N VAL A 34 -1.34 3.74 7.12
CA VAL A 34 -0.25 2.76 7.00
C VAL A 34 -0.06 2.32 5.56
N ILE A 35 -1.13 2.05 4.81
CA ILE A 35 -1.05 1.71 3.38
C ILE A 35 -0.43 2.87 2.58
N ALA A 36 -0.82 4.12 2.84
CA ALA A 36 -0.23 5.29 2.17
C ALA A 36 1.28 5.45 2.49
N LEU A 37 1.70 5.19 3.73
CA LEU A 37 3.10 5.21 4.13
C LEU A 37 3.91 4.05 3.51
N LEU A 38 3.31 2.88 3.36
CA LEU A 38 3.90 1.77 2.59
C LEU A 38 3.99 2.09 1.10
N ASP A 39 2.99 2.79 0.56
CA ASP A 39 2.91 3.12 -0.87
C ASP A 39 3.94 4.17 -1.30
N SER A 40 4.15 5.18 -0.45
CA SER A 40 5.20 6.20 -0.58
C SER A 40 6.59 5.67 -0.26
N GLY A 41 6.69 4.55 0.47
CA GLY A 41 7.95 3.95 0.89
C GLY A 41 8.58 4.57 2.14
N ALA A 42 7.85 5.44 2.83
CA ALA A 42 8.20 5.91 4.17
C ALA A 42 8.23 4.75 5.19
N LEU A 43 7.42 3.71 4.96
CA LEU A 43 7.47 2.45 5.69
C LEU A 43 7.81 1.30 4.75
N ARG A 44 8.50 0.28 5.28
CA ARG A 44 8.85 -0.94 4.55
C ARG A 44 8.59 -2.13 5.45
N VAL A 45 8.02 -3.20 4.89
CA VAL A 45 7.66 -4.41 5.67
C VAL A 45 8.90 -5.08 6.29
N ALA A 46 10.03 -5.01 5.60
CA ALA A 46 11.31 -5.46 6.11
C ALA A 46 12.38 -4.44 5.74
N GLU A 47 13.30 -4.22 6.67
CA GLU A 47 14.47 -3.37 6.48
C GLU A 47 15.69 -4.01 7.13
N LYS A 48 16.88 -3.50 6.80
CA LYS A 48 18.14 -4.02 7.29
C LYS A 48 18.65 -3.11 8.40
N ILE A 49 18.66 -3.60 9.64
CA ILE A 49 19.14 -2.89 10.85
C ILE A 49 20.38 -3.64 11.33
N ASP A 50 21.51 -2.95 11.46
CA ASP A 50 22.79 -3.52 11.92
C ASP A 50 23.21 -4.79 11.17
N GLY A 51 22.98 -4.80 9.86
CA GLY A 51 23.33 -5.92 9.00
C GLY A 51 22.31 -7.07 8.98
N GLN A 52 21.31 -7.06 9.86
CA GLN A 52 20.28 -8.09 9.98
C GLN A 52 18.95 -7.62 9.37
N TRP A 53 18.23 -8.55 8.75
CA TRP A 53 16.89 -8.27 8.24
C TRP A 53 15.88 -8.31 9.39
N VAL A 54 15.27 -7.15 9.68
CA VAL A 54 14.19 -7.02 10.65
C VAL A 54 12.87 -6.89 9.89
N THR A 55 11.89 -7.69 10.28
CA THR A 55 10.55 -7.67 9.69
C THR A 55 9.54 -7.05 10.66
N HIS A 56 8.85 -6.02 10.21
CA HIS A 56 7.80 -5.33 10.95
C HIS A 56 6.47 -6.08 10.79
N GLN A 57 6.15 -6.97 11.74
CA GLN A 57 4.96 -7.82 11.64
C GLN A 57 3.65 -7.03 11.60
N TRP A 58 3.57 -5.92 12.35
CA TRP A 58 2.38 -5.07 12.39
C TRP A 58 2.03 -4.46 11.02
N LEU A 59 3.02 -4.23 10.15
CA LEU A 59 2.77 -3.78 8.77
C LEU A 59 2.08 -4.86 7.94
N LYS A 60 2.42 -6.14 8.14
CA LYS A 60 1.70 -7.25 7.51
C LYS A 60 0.26 -7.34 8.05
N LYS A 61 0.07 -7.15 9.36
CA LYS A 61 -1.26 -7.08 9.99
C LYS A 61 -2.11 -5.96 9.37
N ALA A 62 -1.54 -4.77 9.15
CA ALA A 62 -2.23 -3.66 8.48
C ALA A 62 -2.64 -4.00 7.05
N VAL A 63 -1.76 -4.64 6.26
CA VAL A 63 -2.10 -5.10 4.90
C VAL A 63 -3.27 -6.10 4.92
N LEU A 64 -3.25 -7.08 5.83
CA LEU A 64 -4.35 -8.03 5.96
C LEU A 64 -5.66 -7.36 6.41
N LEU A 65 -5.60 -6.39 7.32
CA LEU A 65 -6.77 -5.60 7.73
C LEU A 65 -7.34 -4.79 6.57
N SER A 66 -6.50 -4.25 5.69
CA SER A 66 -6.96 -3.50 4.51
C SER A 66 -7.87 -4.32 3.60
N PHE A 67 -7.64 -5.63 3.49
CA PHE A 67 -8.52 -6.55 2.74
C PHE A 67 -9.83 -6.85 3.46
N ARG A 68 -9.87 -6.67 4.79
CA ARG A 68 -11.03 -6.99 5.60
C ARG A 68 -11.99 -5.82 5.73
N ILE A 69 -11.50 -4.59 5.69
CA ILE A 69 -12.29 -3.36 5.84
C ILE A 69 -12.86 -2.83 4.52
N ASN A 70 -12.51 -3.46 3.40
CA ASN A 70 -12.96 -3.09 2.06
C ASN A 70 -13.74 -4.24 1.41
N ASP A 71 -14.88 -3.89 0.82
CA ASP A 71 -15.68 -4.79 -0.02
C ASP A 71 -15.16 -4.80 -1.45
N ASN A 72 -15.47 -5.89 -2.16
CA ASN A 72 -15.19 -5.96 -3.58
C ASN A 72 -16.08 -4.96 -4.31
N GLN A 73 -15.49 -4.24 -5.25
CA GLN A 73 -16.19 -3.32 -6.13
C GLN A 73 -15.90 -3.69 -7.58
N VAL A 74 -16.83 -3.33 -8.46
CA VAL A 74 -16.59 -3.45 -9.90
C VAL A 74 -15.58 -2.38 -10.29
N ILE A 75 -14.51 -2.78 -10.96
CA ILE A 75 -13.48 -1.89 -11.50
C ILE A 75 -13.59 -1.97 -13.02
N ASP A 76 -13.93 -0.84 -13.65
CA ASP A 76 -13.98 -0.75 -15.11
C ASP A 76 -12.56 -0.70 -15.69
N GLY A 77 -12.28 -1.58 -16.63
CA GLY A 77 -11.02 -1.66 -17.36
C GLY A 77 -11.22 -1.60 -18.85
N ALA A 78 -11.95 -0.57 -19.30
CA ALA A 78 -12.35 -0.33 -20.69
C ALA A 78 -13.14 -1.52 -21.31
N GLU A 79 -12.47 -2.42 -22.02
CA GLU A 79 -13.09 -3.57 -22.70
C GLU A 79 -13.48 -4.71 -21.75
N SER A 80 -13.10 -4.63 -20.48
CA SER A 80 -13.35 -5.64 -19.46
C SER A 80 -13.79 -5.04 -18.14
N ARG A 81 -14.41 -5.86 -17.29
CA ARG A 81 -14.75 -5.51 -15.90
C ARG A 81 -14.04 -6.46 -14.94
N TYR A 82 -13.48 -5.90 -13.88
CA TYR A 82 -12.86 -6.64 -12.79
C TYR A 82 -13.71 -6.52 -11.53
N PHE A 83 -13.54 -7.46 -10.61
CA PHE A 83 -14.22 -7.44 -9.31
C PHE A 83 -13.20 -7.72 -8.21
N ASP A 84 -12.73 -6.66 -7.56
CA ASP A 84 -11.73 -6.70 -6.51
C ASP A 84 -11.98 -5.59 -5.49
N LYS A 85 -11.47 -5.76 -4.28
CA LYS A 85 -11.58 -4.81 -3.15
C LYS A 85 -10.38 -3.88 -3.03
N VAL A 86 -9.32 -4.17 -3.76
CA VAL A 86 -8.09 -3.39 -3.72
C VAL A 86 -8.13 -2.37 -4.86
N PRO A 87 -8.13 -1.05 -4.58
CA PRO A 87 -8.08 -0.05 -5.63
C PRO A 87 -6.76 -0.16 -6.40
N MET A 88 -6.66 0.40 -7.60
CA MET A 88 -5.42 0.39 -8.39
C MET A 88 -4.51 1.53 -7.94
N LYS A 89 -3.20 1.29 -7.79
CA LYS A 89 -2.23 2.29 -7.29
C LYS A 89 -2.24 3.57 -8.13
N PHE A 90 -2.38 3.43 -9.44
CA PHE A 90 -2.30 4.52 -10.40
C PHE A 90 -3.66 5.11 -10.78
N ALA A 91 -4.77 4.69 -10.15
CA ALA A 91 -6.11 5.16 -10.49
C ALA A 91 -6.25 6.68 -10.34
N ASP A 92 -5.67 7.25 -9.27
CA ASP A 92 -5.76 8.66 -8.93
C ASP A 92 -4.44 9.43 -9.20
N TYR A 93 -3.55 8.88 -10.03
CA TYR A 93 -2.29 9.55 -10.37
C TYR A 93 -2.51 10.57 -11.50
N ASP A 94 -2.03 11.79 -11.30
CA ASP A 94 -1.92 12.81 -12.34
C ASP A 94 -0.53 12.83 -12.99
N GLU A 95 -0.38 13.59 -14.08
CA GLU A 95 0.89 13.72 -14.79
C GLU A 95 2.01 14.26 -13.88
N ALA A 96 1.70 15.26 -13.06
CA ALA A 96 2.66 15.88 -12.15
C ALA A 96 3.24 14.85 -11.15
N ARG A 97 2.40 13.96 -10.61
CA ARG A 97 2.83 12.90 -9.70
C ARG A 97 3.67 11.85 -10.40
N PHE A 98 3.32 11.44 -11.63
CA PHE A 98 4.17 10.54 -12.41
C PHE A 98 5.55 11.12 -12.69
N GLN A 99 5.62 12.39 -13.10
CA GLN A 99 6.89 13.08 -13.34
C GLN A 99 7.73 13.20 -12.05
N LYS A 100 7.09 13.56 -10.94
CA LYS A 100 7.75 13.69 -9.63
C LYS A 100 8.33 12.36 -9.13
N GLU A 101 7.61 11.26 -9.29
CA GLU A 101 8.06 9.94 -8.81
C GLU A 101 9.06 9.26 -9.78
N GLY A 102 9.20 9.76 -11.01
CA GLY A 102 10.34 9.47 -11.89
C GLY A 102 10.45 8.01 -12.36
N PHE A 103 9.32 7.33 -12.55
CA PHE A 103 9.27 5.97 -13.10
C PHE A 103 8.34 5.87 -14.30
N ARG A 104 8.50 4.80 -15.08
CA ARG A 104 7.70 4.50 -16.26
C ARG A 104 6.74 3.35 -15.98
N VAL A 105 5.47 3.50 -16.37
CA VAL A 105 4.45 2.44 -16.36
C VAL A 105 4.03 2.19 -17.80
N VAL A 106 4.54 1.12 -18.41
CA VAL A 106 4.25 0.77 -19.80
C VAL A 106 2.97 -0.07 -19.86
N PRO A 107 1.96 0.28 -20.68
CA PRO A 107 0.76 -0.54 -20.81
C PRO A 107 1.08 -2.00 -21.22
N PRO A 108 0.45 -3.03 -20.64
CA PRO A 108 -0.68 -3.01 -19.68
C PRO A 108 -0.25 -3.16 -18.19
N ALA A 109 0.93 -2.65 -17.82
CA ALA A 109 1.46 -2.78 -16.46
C ALA A 109 0.52 -2.18 -15.41
N ARG A 110 0.29 -2.92 -14.33
CA ARG A 110 -0.67 -2.58 -13.28
C ARG A 110 -0.12 -2.92 -11.89
N ARG A 111 -0.51 -2.14 -10.87
CA ARG A 111 -0.08 -2.36 -9.49
C ARG A 111 -1.18 -2.07 -8.47
N ALA A 112 -1.19 -2.89 -7.43
CA ALA A 112 -1.91 -2.61 -6.20
C ALA A 112 -1.16 -1.57 -5.32
N PRO A 113 -1.89 -0.75 -4.53
CA PRO A 113 -1.37 0.17 -3.53
C PRO A 113 -0.51 -0.53 -2.47
N GLY A 114 0.30 0.24 -1.76
CA GLY A 114 1.21 -0.24 -0.72
C GLY A 114 2.50 -0.85 -1.28
N ARG A 115 2.74 -0.71 -2.59
CA ARG A 115 3.96 -1.17 -3.28
C ARG A 115 4.77 0.02 -3.76
N VAL A 116 5.98 0.13 -3.24
CA VAL A 116 6.95 1.18 -3.63
C VAL A 116 7.47 0.95 -5.04
N HIS A 117 7.53 2.02 -5.83
CA HIS A 117 8.46 2.15 -6.95
C HIS A 117 9.63 3.03 -6.53
N ARG A 118 10.85 2.59 -6.84
CA ARG A 118 11.99 3.48 -6.83
C ARG A 118 12.00 4.23 -8.18
N PRO A 119 12.38 5.51 -8.22
CA PRO A 119 12.68 6.18 -9.47
C PRO A 119 13.68 5.35 -10.27
N GLN A 120 13.59 5.39 -11.60
CA GLN A 120 14.67 4.85 -12.42
C GLN A 120 15.96 5.59 -12.02
N HIS A 121 16.89 4.88 -11.39
CA HIS A 121 18.30 5.27 -11.47
C HIS A 121 18.66 5.10 -12.94
N CYS A 122 18.46 6.16 -13.73
CA CYS A 122 19.19 6.29 -14.98
C CYS A 122 20.67 6.29 -14.59
N ALA A 123 21.35 5.25 -15.02
CA ALA A 123 22.76 5.00 -14.85
C ALA A 123 23.63 6.26 -14.99
N ASP A 124 24.21 6.73 -13.89
CA ASP A 124 25.55 7.36 -13.87
C ASP A 124 26.64 6.27 -13.96
N ALA A 125 26.47 5.30 -14.87
CA ALA A 125 27.38 4.17 -15.05
C ALA A 125 27.81 3.96 -16.51
N VAL A 126 27.56 4.94 -17.39
CA VAL A 126 28.08 4.95 -18.77
C VAL A 126 28.64 6.33 -19.11
N LEU A 127 29.54 6.86 -18.26
CA LEU A 127 30.45 7.96 -18.59
C LEU A 127 31.52 8.07 -17.49
N ARG A 128 32.34 7.01 -17.28
CA ARG A 128 33.76 7.07 -16.90
C ARG A 128 34.42 5.75 -17.28
#